data_AF-A0A2D5UIH4-F1
#
_entry.id   AF-A0A2D5UIH4-F1
#
_cell.length_a   1.000
_cell.length_b   1.000
_cell.length_c   1.000
_cell.angle_alpha   90.00
_cell.angle_beta   90.00
_cell.angle_gamma   90.00
#
_symmetry.space_group_name_H-M   'P 1'
#
loop_
_entity.id
_entity.type
_entity.pdbx_description
1 polymer ?
#
loop_
_entity_poly.entity_id
_entity_poly.type
_entity_poly.pdbx_seq_one_letter_code
_entity_poly.pdbx_strand_id
1 'polypeptide(L)'
;MSISEDAFNFLNALKDQNIDQGNMYSRQPIQIKGNIRNVENINEPVLGYFIVAGIEKKRIYLNRPALPFYYDICVPDFDLRFISFEPESFWPIYIDDIMFLGWARGAPNSCFDCRLEGGSLTPPGFWID
;
A
#
# COMPACT_ATOMS: atom_id res chain seq x y z
N MET A 1 14.05 1.55 8.29
CA MET A 1 13.64 1.31 9.69
C MET A 1 14.80 0.61 10.37
N SER A 2 15.40 1.23 11.38
CA SER A 2 16.45 0.59 12.18
C SER A 2 15.81 0.08 13.47
N ILE A 3 15.96 -1.21 13.76
CA ILE A 3 15.50 -1.87 14.99
C ILE A 3 16.71 -2.48 15.71
N SER A 4 16.60 -2.73 17.01
CA SER A 4 17.64 -3.41 17.77
C SER A 4 17.80 -4.87 17.33
N GLU A 5 18.98 -5.43 17.57
CA GLU A 5 19.27 -6.85 17.32
C GLU A 5 18.29 -7.76 18.06
N ASP A 6 17.99 -7.46 19.33
CA ASP A 6 17.03 -8.23 20.14
C ASP A 6 15.61 -8.21 19.56
N ALA A 7 15.16 -7.07 19.03
CA ALA A 7 13.86 -6.97 18.38
C ALA A 7 13.83 -7.78 17.07
N PHE A 8 14.92 -7.74 16.30
CA PHE A 8 15.07 -8.56 15.09
C PHE A 8 15.02 -10.06 15.41
N ASN A 9 15.74 -10.50 16.45
CA ASN A 9 15.76 -11.89 16.90
C ASN A 9 14.37 -12.35 17.40
N PHE A 10 13.67 -11.52 18.16
CA PHE A 10 12.30 -11.79 18.61
C PHE A 10 11.33 -11.98 17.43
N LEU A 11 11.38 -11.09 16.43
CA LEU A 11 10.53 -11.17 15.24
C LEU A 11 10.85 -12.40 14.37
N ASN A 12 12.12 -12.77 14.25
CA ASN A 12 12.52 -14.00 13.54
C ASN A 12 12.02 -15.25 14.26
N ALA A 13 12.14 -15.32 15.58
CA ALA A 13 11.62 -16.44 16.36
C ALA A 13 10.09 -16.57 16.19
N LEU A 14 9.36 -15.45 16.19
CA LEU A 14 7.91 -15.44 15.93
C LEU A 14 7.57 -15.90 14.51
N LYS A 15 8.38 -15.51 13.53
CA LYS A 15 8.22 -15.96 12.14
C LYS A 15 8.42 -17.47 12.03
N ASP A 16 9.47 -18.01 12.63
CA ASP A 16 9.77 -19.45 12.60
C ASP A 16 8.65 -20.25 13.27
N GLN A 17 8.12 -19.79 14.41
CA GLN A 17 6.99 -20.43 15.09
C GLN A 17 5.68 -20.39 14.28
N ASN A 18 5.46 -19.35 13.48
CA ASN A 18 4.27 -19.26 12.62
C ASN A 18 4.37 -20.15 11.37
N ILE A 19 5.58 -20.41 10.86
CA ILE A 19 5.80 -21.20 9.64
C ILE A 19 5.67 -22.71 9.90
N ASP A 20 5.98 -23.18 11.11
CA ASP A 20 6.06 -24.62 11.42
C ASP A 20 4.70 -25.30 11.75
N GLN A 21 3.57 -24.60 11.63
CA GLN A 21 2.24 -25.09 12.06
C GLN A 21 1.50 -25.98 11.03
N GLY A 22 2.22 -26.78 10.24
CA GLY A 22 1.61 -27.51 9.11
C GLY A 22 2.02 -28.97 8.89
N ASN A 23 2.91 -29.55 9.70
CA ASN A 23 3.44 -30.90 9.44
C ASN A 23 3.54 -31.75 10.73
N MET A 24 3.37 -33.07 10.61
CA MET A 24 3.47 -34.06 11.71
C MET A 24 4.88 -34.12 12.36
N TYR A 25 5.83 -33.37 11.82
CA TYR A 25 7.20 -33.20 12.31
C TYR A 25 7.50 -31.78 12.78
N SER A 26 6.48 -30.99 13.14
CA SER A 26 6.65 -29.63 13.66
C SER A 26 7.56 -29.64 14.90
N ARG A 27 8.53 -28.73 14.95
CA ARG A 27 9.38 -28.57 16.15
C ARG A 27 8.54 -28.02 17.29
N GLN A 28 8.80 -28.45 18.51
CA GLN A 28 8.11 -27.90 19.67
C GLN A 28 8.44 -26.41 19.79
N PRO A 29 7.44 -25.51 19.87
CA PRO A 29 7.71 -24.09 19.93
C PRO A 29 8.54 -23.76 21.15
N ILE A 30 9.69 -23.12 20.95
CA ILE A 30 10.49 -22.58 22.04
C ILE A 30 9.71 -21.41 22.65
N GLN A 31 9.73 -21.27 23.97
CA GLN A 31 9.10 -20.12 24.63
C GLN A 31 9.82 -18.83 24.21
N ILE A 32 9.18 -18.05 23.33
CA ILE A 32 9.69 -16.75 22.91
C ILE A 32 9.42 -15.75 24.05
N LYS A 33 10.48 -15.32 24.73
CA LYS A 33 10.40 -14.29 25.76
C LYS A 33 10.65 -12.91 25.15
N GLY A 34 9.77 -11.96 25.45
CA GLY A 34 9.94 -10.58 25.06
C GLY A 34 10.71 -9.75 26.09
N ASN A 35 10.69 -8.42 25.91
CA ASN A 35 11.32 -7.46 26.83
C ASN A 35 10.33 -6.84 27.84
N ILE A 36 9.10 -7.36 27.93
CA ILE A 36 8.06 -6.89 28.85
C ILE A 36 8.02 -7.84 30.06
N ARG A 37 7.93 -7.29 31.27
CA ARG A 37 7.85 -8.05 32.54
C ARG A 37 6.82 -7.45 33.49
N ASN A 38 6.18 -8.30 34.30
CA ASN A 38 5.38 -7.83 35.42
C ASN A 38 6.30 -7.42 36.58
N VAL A 39 6.07 -6.24 37.15
CA VAL A 39 6.83 -5.68 38.28
C VAL A 39 6.45 -6.30 39.62
N GLU A 40 5.20 -6.75 39.79
CA GLU A 40 4.70 -7.38 41.02
C GLU A 40 4.99 -8.89 41.05
N ASN A 41 5.06 -9.54 39.88
CA ASN A 41 5.32 -10.97 39.77
C ASN A 41 6.26 -11.31 38.61
N ILE A 42 7.55 -11.45 38.89
CA ILE A 42 8.58 -11.74 37.89
C ILE A 42 8.43 -13.12 37.22
N ASN A 43 7.71 -14.05 37.85
CA ASN A 43 7.49 -15.41 37.33
C ASN A 43 6.27 -15.49 36.42
N GLU A 44 5.47 -14.43 36.32
CA GLU A 44 4.34 -14.39 35.41
C GLU A 44 4.84 -14.27 33.95
N PRO A 45 4.40 -15.18 33.05
CA PRO A 45 4.72 -15.06 31.65
C PRO A 45 3.95 -13.89 31.03
N VAL A 46 4.68 -12.88 30.54
CA VAL A 46 4.10 -11.74 29.82
C VAL A 46 4.42 -11.85 28.33
N LEU A 47 3.42 -11.62 27.49
CA LEU A 47 3.53 -11.71 26.04
C LEU A 47 3.84 -10.35 25.41
N GLY A 48 4.58 -10.40 24.31
CA GLY A 48 4.86 -9.23 23.46
C GLY A 48 6.26 -8.65 23.65
N TYR A 49 6.63 -7.76 22.73
CA TYR A 49 7.90 -7.07 22.71
C TYR A 49 7.66 -5.61 22.37
N PHE A 50 8.17 -4.72 23.21
CA PHE A 50 8.12 -3.28 23.00
C PHE A 50 9.30 -2.85 22.12
N ILE A 51 8.99 -2.38 20.91
CA ILE A 51 9.99 -1.97 19.91
C ILE A 51 9.96 -0.44 19.76
N VAL A 52 11.14 0.19 19.78
CA VAL A 52 11.32 1.58 19.36
C VAL A 52 12.21 1.59 18.12
N ALA A 53 11.77 2.26 17.06
CA ALA A 53 12.50 2.32 15.80
C ALA A 53 12.64 3.77 15.34
N GLY A 54 13.85 4.13 14.92
CA GLY A 54 14.09 5.40 14.22
C GLY A 54 13.52 5.34 12.80
N ILE A 55 12.76 6.37 12.42
CA ILE A 55 12.29 6.56 11.06
C ILE A 55 12.94 7.83 10.51
N GLU A 56 13.81 7.66 9.52
CA GLU A 56 14.31 8.74 8.69
C GLU A 56 13.59 8.69 7.34
N LYS A 57 13.07 9.82 6.88
CA LYS A 57 12.40 9.95 5.58
C LYS A 57 13.09 11.06 4.80
N LYS A 58 13.62 10.72 3.63
CA LYS A 58 14.11 11.70 2.65
C LYS A 58 13.16 11.71 1.47
N ARG A 59 12.66 12.89 1.11
CA ARG A 59 11.83 13.08 -0.09
C ARG A 59 12.65 13.77 -1.17
N ILE A 60 12.55 13.26 -2.38
CA ILE A 60 13.25 13.78 -3.56
C ILE A 60 12.17 14.20 -4.57
N TYR A 61 12.26 15.43 -5.06
CA TYR A 61 11.42 15.94 -6.14
C TYR A 61 12.28 16.02 -7.39
N LEU A 62 11.77 15.50 -8.50
CA LEU A 62 12.42 15.59 -9.80
C LEU A 62 11.59 16.51 -10.67
N ASN A 63 12.14 17.67 -10.98
CA ASN A 63 11.53 18.54 -11.98
C ASN A 63 11.63 17.89 -13.36
N ARG A 64 10.65 18.16 -14.21
CA ARG A 64 10.70 17.72 -15.60
C ARG A 64 11.99 18.24 -16.24
N PRO A 65 12.87 17.36 -16.77
CA PRO A 65 14.09 17.81 -17.40
C PRO A 65 13.78 18.62 -18.65
N ALA A 66 14.70 19.51 -19.05
CA ALA A 66 14.64 20.28 -20.29
C ALA A 66 14.96 19.40 -21.51
N LEU A 67 14.23 18.31 -21.66
CA LEU A 67 14.31 17.38 -22.77
C LEU A 67 13.00 17.44 -23.57
N PRO A 68 13.06 17.25 -24.90
CA PRO A 68 11.83 17.10 -25.68
C PRO A 68 11.15 15.79 -25.27
N PHE A 69 9.93 15.89 -24.74
CA PHE A 69 9.05 14.74 -24.56
C PHE A 69 8.08 14.72 -25.72
N TYR A 70 8.05 13.62 -26.45
CA TYR A 70 7.05 13.35 -27.46
C TYR A 70 5.96 12.53 -26.79
N TYR A 71 4.78 13.11 -26.68
CA TYR A 71 3.59 12.38 -26.23
C TYR A 71 2.82 11.97 -27.46
N ASP A 72 2.52 10.68 -27.57
CA ASP A 72 1.56 10.24 -28.57
C ASP A 72 0.20 10.83 -28.20
N ILE A 73 -0.38 11.57 -29.14
CA ILE A 73 -1.76 12.00 -29.02
C ILE A 73 -2.60 10.75 -29.29
N CYS A 74 -3.06 10.10 -28.22
CA CYS A 74 -4.00 8.99 -28.34
C CYS A 74 -5.33 9.55 -28.88
N VAL A 75 -5.60 9.28 -30.15
CA VAL A 75 -6.94 9.46 -30.71
C VAL A 75 -7.75 8.23 -30.28
N PRO A 76 -8.96 8.39 -29.73
CA PRO A 76 -9.80 7.25 -29.40
C PRO A 76 -9.99 6.38 -30.65
N ASP A 77 -9.98 5.06 -30.46
CA ASP A 77 -10.31 4.11 -31.53
C ASP A 77 -11.66 4.48 -32.18
N PHE A 78 -11.88 4.07 -33.42
CA PHE A 78 -13.11 4.35 -34.17
C PHE A 78 -14.37 3.96 -33.37
N ASP A 79 -14.29 2.87 -32.59
CA ASP A 79 -15.37 2.36 -31.74
C ASP A 79 -15.64 3.23 -30.49
N LEU A 80 -14.73 4.13 -30.14
CA LEU A 80 -14.84 5.05 -29.00
C LEU A 80 -15.22 6.48 -29.40
N ARG A 81 -15.59 6.72 -30.67
CA ARG A 81 -16.05 8.05 -31.14
C ARG A 81 -17.21 8.61 -30.34
N PHE A 82 -18.04 7.78 -29.71
CA PHE A 82 -19.16 8.24 -28.88
C PHE A 82 -18.70 9.15 -27.72
N ILE A 83 -17.47 9.00 -27.22
CA ILE A 83 -16.90 9.84 -26.16
C ILE A 83 -16.88 11.32 -26.58
N SER A 84 -16.64 11.60 -27.86
CA SER A 84 -16.60 12.98 -28.37
C SER A 84 -17.95 13.72 -28.29
N PHE A 85 -19.06 12.99 -28.11
CA PHE A 85 -20.40 13.57 -27.94
C PHE A 85 -20.81 13.70 -26.46
N GLU A 86 -19.96 13.27 -25.53
CA GLU A 86 -20.28 13.33 -24.10
C GLU A 86 -20.10 14.75 -23.54
N PRO A 87 -21.06 15.26 -22.75
CA PRO A 87 -20.94 16.58 -22.14
C PRO A 87 -19.80 16.61 -21.12
N GLU A 88 -19.19 17.78 -20.93
CA GLU A 88 -18.12 18.02 -19.95
C GLU A 88 -18.48 17.58 -18.52
N SER A 89 -19.78 17.59 -18.18
CA SER A 89 -20.28 17.13 -16.88
C SER A 89 -20.04 15.65 -16.57
N PHE A 90 -19.77 14.82 -17.59
CA PHE A 90 -19.49 13.39 -17.43
C PHE A 90 -17.99 13.07 -17.30
N TRP A 91 -17.12 14.08 -17.31
CA TRP A 91 -15.68 13.88 -17.21
C TRP A 91 -15.23 13.81 -15.73
N PRO A 92 -14.23 12.98 -15.39
CA PRO A 92 -13.54 12.01 -16.26
C PRO A 92 -14.36 10.74 -16.55
N ILE A 93 -14.30 10.26 -17.80
CA ILE A 93 -14.99 9.03 -18.23
C ILE A 93 -14.03 7.84 -18.08
N TYR A 94 -14.41 6.85 -17.29
CA TYR A 94 -13.66 5.60 -17.13
C TYR A 94 -14.22 4.52 -18.04
N ILE A 95 -13.37 3.95 -18.88
CA ILE A 95 -13.73 2.91 -19.84
C ILE A 95 -12.80 1.72 -19.60
N ASP A 96 -13.37 0.53 -19.66
CA ASP A 96 -12.63 -0.72 -19.63
C ASP A 96 -12.96 -1.55 -20.88
N ASP A 97 -11.96 -2.28 -21.38
CA ASP A 97 -12.16 -3.24 -22.46
C ASP A 97 -12.57 -4.59 -21.84
N ILE A 98 -13.84 -4.95 -22.01
CA ILE A 98 -14.28 -6.27 -21.63
C ILE A 98 -13.95 -7.18 -22.79
N MET A 99 -12.84 -7.90 -22.65
CA MET A 99 -12.31 -8.84 -23.64
C MET A 99 -13.44 -9.57 -24.40
N PHE A 100 -13.48 -9.39 -25.72
CA PHE A 100 -14.46 -9.96 -26.67
C PHE A 100 -15.91 -9.47 -26.58
N LEU A 101 -16.26 -8.65 -25.60
CA LEU A 101 -17.58 -8.01 -25.42
C LEU A 101 -17.57 -6.53 -25.79
N GLY A 102 -16.37 -5.94 -25.97
CA GLY A 102 -16.18 -4.55 -26.34
C GLY A 102 -16.07 -3.63 -25.13
N TRP A 103 -16.24 -2.33 -25.39
CA TRP A 103 -16.01 -1.29 -24.39
C TRP A 103 -17.18 -1.17 -23.42
N ALA A 104 -16.88 -1.15 -22.12
CA ALA A 104 -17.84 -0.83 -21.08
C ALA A 104 -17.46 0.44 -20.33
N ARG A 105 -18.47 1.20 -19.90
CA ARG A 105 -18.23 2.31 -18.98
C ARG A 105 -18.14 1.79 -17.56
N GLY A 106 -17.09 2.19 -16.86
CA GLY A 106 -16.98 2.00 -15.42
C GLY A 106 -18.09 2.74 -14.70
N ALA A 107 -18.76 2.08 -13.75
CA ALA A 107 -19.77 2.72 -12.90
C ALA A 107 -19.12 3.89 -12.13
N PRO A 108 -19.77 5.06 -12.08
CA PRO A 108 -19.15 6.25 -11.56
C PRO A 108 -19.14 6.18 -10.03
N ASN A 109 -18.04 6.66 -9.47
CA ASN A 109 -17.84 7.02 -8.06
C ASN A 109 -17.07 5.97 -7.26
N SER A 110 -17.54 4.74 -7.02
CA SER A 110 -16.89 3.87 -6.01
C SER A 110 -15.46 3.42 -6.34
N CYS A 111 -15.17 3.08 -7.61
CA CYS A 111 -13.86 2.53 -7.97
C CYS A 111 -12.80 3.61 -8.25
N PHE A 112 -13.22 4.81 -8.62
CA PHE A 112 -12.32 5.84 -9.15
C PHE A 112 -12.29 7.13 -8.33
N ASP A 113 -13.30 7.36 -7.48
CA ASP A 113 -13.31 8.50 -6.58
C ASP A 113 -12.65 8.12 -5.26
N CYS A 114 -11.33 8.30 -5.18
CA CYS A 114 -10.57 8.06 -3.95
C CYS A 114 -11.08 8.90 -2.75
N ARG A 115 -11.88 9.95 -2.96
CA ARG A 115 -12.49 10.73 -1.86
C ARG A 115 -13.48 9.89 -1.04
N LEU A 116 -14.09 8.88 -1.65
CA LEU A 116 -14.97 7.94 -0.94
C LEU A 116 -14.22 7.07 0.08
N GLU A 117 -12.91 6.88 -0.14
CA GLU A 117 -12.01 6.13 0.74
C GLU A 117 -11.08 7.06 1.56
N GLY A 118 -11.48 8.33 1.72
CA GLY A 118 -10.75 9.31 2.54
C GLY A 118 -9.65 10.10 1.82
N GLY A 119 -9.59 10.04 0.49
CA GLY A 119 -8.73 10.89 -0.33
C GLY A 119 -9.12 12.38 -0.27
N SER A 120 -8.15 13.27 -0.48
CA SER A 120 -8.36 14.72 -0.47
C SER A 120 -7.96 15.36 -1.79
N LEU A 121 -8.71 16.40 -2.20
CA LEU A 121 -8.34 17.30 -3.30
C LEU A 121 -7.36 18.38 -2.87
N THR A 122 -7.13 18.56 -1.57
CA THR A 122 -6.10 19.49 -1.09
C THR A 122 -4.73 18.87 -1.31
N PRO A 123 -3.87 19.48 -2.14
CA PRO A 123 -2.53 18.97 -2.33
C PRO A 123 -1.81 19.03 -0.96
N PRO A 124 -1.06 17.99 -0.60
CA PRO A 124 -0.26 18.03 0.61
C PRO A 124 0.73 19.21 0.53
N GLY A 125 0.93 19.94 1.63
CA GLY A 125 1.81 21.12 1.66
C GLY A 125 3.29 20.87 1.37
N PHE A 126 3.65 19.62 1.07
CA PHE A 126 4.97 19.26 0.59
C PHE A 126 5.07 19.22 -0.94
N TRP A 127 3.97 19.25 -1.69
CA TRP A 127 4.05 19.37 -3.15
C TRP A 127 4.66 20.74 -3.49
N ILE A 128 5.70 20.73 -4.32
CA ILE A 128 6.35 21.95 -4.83
C ILE A 128 5.69 22.19 -6.19
N ASP A 129 5.16 23.40 -6.40
CA ASP A 129 4.61 23.84 -7.69
C ASP A 129 5.69 23.91 -8.78
#